data_AF-A0A1I4B2D1-F1
#
_entry.id   AF-A0A1I4B2D1-F1
#
_cell.length_a   1.000
_cell.length_b   1.000
_cell.length_c   1.000
_cell.angle_alpha   90.00
_cell.angle_beta   90.00
_cell.angle_gamma   90.00
#
_symmetry.space_group_name_H-M   'P 1'
#
loop_
_entity.id
_entity.type
_entity.pdbx_description
1 polymer ?
#
loop_
_entity_poly.entity_id
_entity_poly.type
_entity_poly.pdbx_seq_one_letter_code
_entity_poly.pdbx_strand_id
1 'polypeptide(L)' 'MTVFQAFSQFERDLIVERTKEGLQSARARGRIGGRPRVNKRDIERAVKLYESKAYSGKEITEMTGISKATLYRYIKSKKK' A
#
# COMPACT_ATOMS: atom_id res chain seq x y z
N MET A 1 -19.91 6.84 37.66
CA MET A 1 -20.09 7.28 36.26
C MET A 1 -19.81 6.12 35.30
N THR A 2 -20.73 5.16 35.18
CA THR A 2 -20.56 3.94 34.35
C THR A 2 -21.57 3.86 33.20
N VAL A 3 -22.77 4.43 33.37
CA VAL A 3 -23.84 4.39 32.35
C VAL A 3 -23.49 5.22 31.11
N PHE A 4 -22.99 6.45 31.28
CA PHE A 4 -22.55 7.28 30.15
C PHE A 4 -21.36 6.68 29.40
N GLN A 5 -20.44 6.02 30.11
CA GLN A 5 -19.32 5.32 29.48
C GLN A 5 -19.80 4.13 28.63
N ALA A 6 -20.74 3.34 29.15
CA ALA A 6 -21.34 2.23 28.42
C ALA A 6 -22.07 2.72 27.16
N PHE A 7 -22.80 3.84 27.26
CA PHE A 7 -23.48 4.45 26.12
C PHE A 7 -22.50 4.97 25.06
N SER A 8 -21.46 5.70 25.45
CA SER A 8 -20.42 6.15 24.50
C SER A 8 -19.66 5.00 23.85
N GLN A 9 -19.53 3.85 24.51
CA GLN A 9 -18.95 2.66 23.91
C GLN A 9 -19.89 2.04 22.87
N PHE A 10 -21.17 1.91 23.21
CA PHE A 10 -22.19 1.41 22.29
C PHE A 10 -22.29 2.23 21.01
N GLU A 11 -22.31 3.56 21.11
CA GLU A 11 -22.34 4.44 19.93
C GLU A 11 -21.11 4.26 19.04
N ARG A 12 -19.91 4.11 19.64
CA ARG A 12 -18.67 3.85 18.90
C ARG A 12 -18.73 2.51 18.16
N ASP A 13 -19.22 1.47 18.81
CA ASP A 13 -19.33 0.14 18.21
C ASP A 13 -20.28 0.17 17.00
N LEU A 14 -21.40 0.90 17.12
CA LEU A 14 -22.38 1.08 16.05
C LEU A 14 -21.82 1.86 14.85
N ILE A 15 -20.99 2.89 15.10
CA ILE A 15 -20.27 3.62 14.04
C ILE A 15 -19.25 2.72 13.33
N VAL A 16 -18.52 1.91 14.10
CA VAL A 16 -17.53 0.97 13.56
C VAL A 16 -18.20 -0.08 12.66
N GLU A 17 -19.33 -0.63 13.11
CA GLU A 17 -20.10 -1.61 12.34
C GLU A 17 -20.55 -1.04 11.00
N ARG A 18 -21.20 0.14 11.01
CA ARG A 18 -21.64 0.82 9.79
C ARG A 18 -20.48 1.15 8.84
N THR A 19 -19.33 1.52 9.38
CA THR A 19 -18.12 1.77 8.57
C THR A 19 -17.62 0.49 7.90
N LYS A 20 -17.65 -0.64 8.60
CA LYS A 20 -17.26 -1.95 8.04
C LYS A 20 -18.22 -2.37 6.93
N GLU A 21 -19.52 -2.23 7.11
CA GLU A 21 -20.53 -2.50 6.07
C GLU A 21 -20.29 -1.65 4.82
N GLY A 22 -20.06 -0.34 5.01
CA GLY A 22 -19.74 0.58 3.92
C GLY A 22 -18.46 0.17 3.16
N LEU A 23 -17.43 -0.26 3.89
CA LEU A 23 -16.18 -0.73 3.30
C LEU A 23 -16.37 -2.05 2.53
N GLN A 24 -17.16 -2.99 3.06
CA GLN A 24 -17.51 -4.23 2.36
C GLN A 24 -18.27 -3.93 1.07
N SER A 25 -19.27 -3.05 1.13
CA SER A 25 -20.02 -2.60 -0.04
C SER A 25 -19.12 -1.94 -1.10
N ALA A 26 -18.18 -1.09 -0.68
CA ALA A 26 -17.21 -0.48 -1.59
C ALA A 26 -16.26 -1.52 -2.23
N ARG A 27 -15.81 -2.52 -1.45
CA ARG A 27 -14.99 -3.63 -1.96
C ARG A 27 -15.73 -4.51 -2.95
N ALA A 28 -17.02 -4.79 -2.71
CA ALA A 28 -17.87 -5.51 -3.65
C ALA A 28 -18.00 -4.78 -5.01
N ARG A 29 -17.99 -3.44 -5.00
CA ARG A 29 -17.91 -2.61 -6.21
C ARG A 29 -16.50 -2.52 -6.84
N GLY A 30 -15.52 -3.27 -6.31
CA GLY A 30 -14.15 -3.30 -6.84
C GLY A 30 -13.19 -2.25 -6.24
N ARG A 31 -13.60 -1.45 -5.25
CA ARG A 31 -12.67 -0.53 -4.57
C ARG A 31 -11.84 -1.28 -3.53
N ILE A 32 -10.54 -1.40 -3.77
CA ILE A 32 -9.61 -2.10 -2.86
C ILE A 32 -9.29 -1.25 -1.62
N GLY A 33 -9.20 0.07 -1.76
CA GLY A 33 -8.78 1.00 -0.70
C GLY A 33 -7.27 0.97 -0.42
N GLY A 34 -6.85 1.61 0.67
CA GLY A 34 -5.44 1.64 1.11
C GLY A 34 -4.54 2.60 0.32
N ARG A 35 -3.24 2.59 0.62
CA ARG A 35 -2.24 3.45 -0.04
C ARG A 35 -2.07 3.00 -1.51
N PRO A 36 -2.17 3.91 -2.49
CA PRO A 36 -1.90 3.59 -3.89
C PRO A 36 -0.54 2.93 -4.07
N ARG A 37 -0.49 1.85 -4.86
CA ARG A 37 0.77 1.19 -5.19
C ARG A 37 1.58 2.05 -6.16
N VAL A 38 2.90 1.92 -6.06
CA VAL A 38 3.82 2.51 -7.03
C VAL A 38 3.50 1.95 -8.42
N ASN A 39 3.65 2.79 -9.45
CA ASN A 39 3.37 2.44 -10.83
C ASN A 39 4.20 1.21 -11.27
N LYS A 40 3.52 0.20 -11.81
CA LYS A 40 4.15 -1.05 -12.26
C LYS A 40 5.19 -0.82 -13.35
N ARG A 41 4.94 0.11 -14.27
CA ARG A 41 5.84 0.41 -15.40
C ARG A 41 7.18 0.94 -14.91
N ASP A 42 7.15 1.81 -13.90
CA ASP A 42 8.36 2.39 -13.32
C ASP A 42 9.15 1.33 -12.55
N ILE A 43 8.45 0.42 -11.84
CA ILE A 43 9.08 -0.71 -11.15
C ILE A 43 9.77 -1.64 -12.14
N GLU A 44 9.08 -2.02 -13.21
CA GLU A 44 9.63 -2.90 -14.25
C GLU A 44 10.85 -2.28 -14.92
N ARG A 45 10.81 -0.97 -15.21
CA ARG A 45 11.95 -0.23 -15.74
C ARG A 45 13.12 -0.25 -14.76
N ALA A 46 12.88 0.02 -13.48
CA ALA A 46 13.92 0.04 -12.46
C ALA A 46 14.57 -1.35 -12.25
N VAL A 47 13.75 -2.41 -12.28
CA VAL A 47 14.25 -3.79 -12.17
C VAL A 47 15.08 -4.17 -13.40
N LYS A 48 14.64 -3.82 -14.62
CA LYS A 48 15.43 -4.07 -15.85
C LYS A 48 16.78 -3.35 -15.82
N LEU A 49 16.81 -2.09 -15.37
CA LEU A 49 18.06 -1.32 -15.23
C LEU A 49 18.99 -1.90 -14.16
N TYR A 50 18.43 -2.51 -13.12
CA TYR A 50 19.21 -3.21 -12.11
C TYR A 50 19.78 -4.53 -12.66
N GLU A 51 18.97 -5.29 -13.42
CA GLU A 51 19.37 -6.56 -14.04
C GLU A 51 20.47 -6.39 -15.10
N SER A 52 20.49 -5.26 -15.82
CA SER A 52 21.56 -4.96 -16.79
C SER A 52 22.93 -4.73 -16.14
N LYS A 53 23.00 -4.53 -14.81
CA LYS A 53 24.21 -4.23 -14.02
C LYS A 53 25.03 -3.02 -14.51
N ALA A 54 24.47 -2.21 -15.41
CA ALA A 54 25.15 -1.07 -16.00
C ALA A 54 25.09 0.18 -15.10
N TYR A 55 24.18 0.21 -14.13
CA TYR A 55 23.90 1.40 -13.30
C TYR A 55 23.94 1.05 -11.81
N SER A 56 24.39 2.01 -11.02
CA SER A 56 24.31 1.94 -9.56
C SER A 56 22.87 2.11 -9.07
N GLY A 57 22.56 1.58 -7.88
CA GLY A 57 21.23 1.74 -7.29
C GLY A 57 20.83 3.20 -7.03
N LYS A 58 21.78 4.13 -6.93
CA LYS A 58 21.51 5.57 -6.80
C LYS A 58 21.06 6.15 -8.14
N GLU A 59 21.78 5.88 -9.22
CA GLU A 59 21.43 6.34 -10.57
C GLU A 59 20.06 5.80 -10.99
N ILE A 60 19.76 4.52 -10.71
CA ILE A 60 18.46 3.92 -11.01
C ILE A 60 17.33 4.64 -10.26
N THR A 61 17.56 5.04 -9.01
CA THR A 61 16.58 5.79 -8.19
C THR A 61 16.32 7.17 -8.79
N GLU A 62 17.36 7.87 -9.23
CA GLU A 62 17.25 9.19 -9.86
C GLU A 62 16.54 9.12 -11.23
N MET A 63 16.85 8.10 -12.04
CA MET A 63 16.26 7.92 -13.37
C MET A 63 14.79 7.47 -13.35
N THR A 64 14.37 6.75 -12.32
CA THR A 64 13.03 6.12 -12.25
C THR A 64 12.11 6.75 -11.19
N GLY A 65 12.64 7.59 -10.31
CA GLY A 65 11.90 8.17 -9.18
C GLY A 65 11.52 7.15 -8.09
N ILE A 66 11.94 5.89 -8.22
CA ILE A 66 11.63 4.83 -7.25
C ILE A 66 12.66 4.82 -6.15
N SER A 67 12.21 4.88 -4.90
CA SER A 67 13.10 4.79 -3.75
C SER A 67 13.89 3.47 -3.72
N LYS A 68 15.16 3.53 -3.28
CA LYS A 68 16.02 2.35 -3.11
C LYS A 68 15.33 1.21 -2.35
N ALA A 69 14.60 1.54 -1.28
CA ALA A 69 13.86 0.56 -0.47
C ALA A 69 12.77 -0.17 -1.29
N THR A 70 12.09 0.55 -2.19
CA THR A 70 11.09 -0.05 -3.08
C THR A 70 11.77 -0.95 -4.11
N LEU A 71 12.86 -0.48 -4.74
CA LEU A 71 13.63 -1.26 -5.70
C LEU A 71 14.09 -2.61 -5.11
N TYR A 72 14.79 -2.60 -3.97
CA TYR A 72 15.29 -3.83 -3.35
C TYR A 72 14.20 -4.76 -2.84
N ARG A 73 13.07 -4.21 -2.37
CA ARG A 73 11.90 -5.02 -1.99
C ARG A 73 11.35 -5.82 -3.18
N TYR A 74 11.24 -5.20 -4.35
CA TYR A 74 10.78 -5.89 -5.56
C TYR A 74 11.80 -6.90 -6.08
N ILE A 75 13.10 -6.58 -6.06
CA ILE A 75 14.16 -7.53 -6.45
C ILE A 75 14.14 -8.77 -5.55
N LYS A 76 14.05 -8.58 -4.22
CA LYS A 76 13.96 -9.69 -3.26
C LYS A 76 12.72 -10.56 -3.48
N SER A 77 11.59 -9.92 -3.81
CA SER A 77 10.33 -10.63 -4.10
C SER A 77 10.39 -11.44 -5.39
N LYS A 78 11.19 -11.06 -6.38
CA LYS A 78 11.32 -11.75 -7.68
C LYS A 78 12.29 -12.94 -7.62
N LYS A 79 13.23 -12.93 -6.68
CA LYS A 79 14.23 -14.00 -6.48
C LYS A 79 13.69 -15.20 -5.67
N LYS A 80 12.50 -15.06 -5.09
CA LYS A 80 11.82 -16.09 -4.29
C LYS A 80 10.77 -16.79 -5.15
#